data_AF-A0A7Y1SJ67-F1
#
_entry.id   AF-A0A7Y1SJ67-F1
#
_cell.length_a   1.000
_cell.length_b   1.000
_cell.length_c   1.000
_cell.angle_alpha   90.00
_cell.angle_beta   90.00
_cell.angle_gamma   90.00
#
_symmetry.space_group_name_H-M   'P 1'
#
loop_
_entity.id
_entity.type
_entity.pdbx_description
1 polymer ?
#
loop_
_entity_poly.entity_id
_entity_poly.type
_entity_poly.pdbx_seq_one_letter_code
_entity_poly.pdbx_strand_id
1 'polypeptide(L)'
;MTENISLGWEEWVSLPKLGLPAIKAKVDTGARTSALHAVAVEPFGSERNPQVRFIMHPNPDDPHIEVVCSAKVIGRRMVVSSNGESESRFVIESPLSINGQTWPINITLTNRETMGYRMLLGRSSITDNMHIVPSSSFLQPELSFDVYKKKSRKNKPLRPLRIGILTQEPHNYSNRQMIKAAEARGHVIECIETSRCYMAINNHAPAVHYDGKALPRFDAIIPRIGTKMTFYGMAVVRQFEMMGVYCLNSASAIGASRDKLLAHQILAQNNLGMPNTAFAMSSRDTKGIIELAGGSPVVVKLLSSTQGKGVVLAETKKAAESLVDAFRGLDAHFLVQDFVKEASGTDIRCFVVDGKVVGSIKRSAQPGEFRSNLHQGGNAEKVKITSEERKAAVKAVKILKLNVAGVDMLRSDTGPKILEVNSSPGLQGIERATKKDIASIIIQSIEANVRSVIYV
;
A
#
# COMPACT_ATOMS: atom_id res chain seq x y z
N MET A 1 40.05 -9.07 11.78
CA MET A 1 40.37 -8.16 12.89
C MET A 1 39.42 -7.00 12.77
N THR A 2 38.62 -6.70 13.80
CA THR A 2 37.83 -5.47 13.84
C THR A 2 38.80 -4.30 13.91
N GLU A 3 38.67 -3.33 13.01
CA GLU A 3 39.51 -2.13 13.04
C GLU A 3 39.23 -1.33 14.31
N ASN A 4 40.27 -0.74 14.89
CA ASN A 4 40.11 0.17 16.03
C ASN A 4 39.45 1.47 15.55
N ILE A 5 38.49 2.00 16.33
CA ILE A 5 37.79 3.25 16.03
C ILE A 5 38.22 4.31 17.05
N SER A 6 38.64 5.47 16.57
CA SER A 6 38.91 6.67 17.36
C SER A 6 37.68 7.58 17.36
N LEU A 7 37.06 7.83 18.50
CA LEU A 7 35.92 8.74 18.60
C LEU A 7 36.36 10.07 19.21
N GLY A 8 35.99 11.19 18.60
CA GLY A 8 36.05 12.51 19.20
C GLY A 8 34.98 12.70 20.29
N TRP A 9 34.92 13.90 20.89
CA TRP A 9 33.84 14.25 21.81
C TRP A 9 32.48 14.47 21.11
N GLU A 10 32.51 14.68 19.79
CA GLU A 10 31.36 14.65 18.89
C GLU A 10 31.69 13.86 17.62
N GLU A 11 30.70 13.15 17.08
CA GLU A 11 30.87 12.28 15.91
C GLU A 11 29.66 12.27 14.99
N TRP A 12 29.93 11.97 13.72
CA TRP A 12 28.90 11.59 12.76
C TRP A 12 28.56 10.12 12.91
N VAL A 13 27.26 9.83 13.02
CA VAL A 13 26.75 8.46 13.16
C VAL A 13 25.51 8.24 12.29
N SER A 14 25.17 6.98 12.06
CA SER A 14 23.91 6.60 11.42
C SER A 14 23.16 5.53 12.21
N LEU A 15 21.82 5.60 12.15
CA LEU A 15 20.89 4.61 12.69
C LEU A 15 20.05 4.06 11.51
N PRO A 16 20.60 3.14 10.70
CA PRO A 16 20.00 2.73 9.43
C PRO A 16 18.58 2.14 9.59
N LYS A 17 18.33 1.39 10.67
CA LYS A 17 17.01 0.79 10.95
C LYS A 17 15.92 1.83 11.23
N LEU A 18 16.30 3.01 11.74
CA LEU A 18 15.38 4.12 11.98
C LEU A 18 15.27 5.06 10.76
N GLY A 19 16.03 4.81 9.69
CA GLY A 19 16.05 5.69 8.52
C GLY A 19 16.78 7.00 8.78
N LEU A 20 17.76 6.97 9.68
CA LEU A 20 18.58 8.14 10.01
C LEU A 20 20.01 7.91 9.50
N PRO A 21 20.27 8.13 8.20
CA PRO A 21 21.59 7.93 7.59
C PRO A 21 22.66 8.92 8.06
N ALA A 22 22.30 10.03 8.71
CA ALA A 22 23.27 11.02 9.20
C ALA A 22 22.74 11.76 10.44
N ILE A 23 23.43 11.67 11.57
CA ILE A 23 23.15 12.41 12.80
C ILE A 23 24.48 12.81 13.43
N LYS A 24 24.55 14.03 13.99
CA LYS A 24 25.65 14.40 14.90
C LYS A 24 25.32 13.93 16.32
N ALA A 25 26.19 13.12 16.90
CA ALA A 25 26.07 12.61 18.26
C ALA A 25 27.19 13.17 19.14
N LYS A 26 26.86 13.57 20.37
CA LYS A 26 27.86 13.88 21.39
C LYS A 26 28.24 12.61 22.12
N VAL A 27 29.53 12.32 22.24
CA VAL A 27 30.04 11.22 23.04
C VAL A 27 29.99 11.60 24.51
N ASP A 28 29.24 10.82 25.31
CA ASP A 28 28.97 11.12 26.71
C ASP A 28 29.24 9.87 27.56
N THR A 29 30.44 9.81 28.12
CA THR A 29 30.85 8.71 29.01
C THR A 29 30.19 8.76 30.37
N GLY A 30 29.63 9.91 30.78
CA GLY A 30 28.83 10.04 32.01
C GLY A 30 27.48 9.35 31.88
N ALA A 31 26.89 9.37 30.68
CA ALA A 31 25.65 8.68 30.40
C ALA A 31 25.88 7.16 30.22
N ARG A 32 25.19 6.33 31.03
CA ARG A 32 25.24 4.87 30.85
C ARG A 32 24.69 4.43 29.49
N THR A 33 23.59 5.01 29.04
CA THR A 33 22.84 4.57 27.85
C THR A 33 22.62 5.74 26.91
N SER A 34 22.69 5.47 25.61
CA SER A 34 22.48 6.46 24.56
C SER A 34 21.07 7.05 24.61
N ALA A 35 20.93 8.30 24.19
CA ALA A 35 19.67 9.02 24.14
C ALA A 35 19.48 9.61 22.74
N LEU A 36 18.27 9.51 22.21
CA LEU A 36 17.90 10.04 20.90
C LEU A 36 16.74 11.02 21.06
N HIS A 37 16.84 12.15 20.36
CA HIS A 37 15.77 13.10 20.24
C HIS A 37 14.52 12.42 19.64
N ALA A 38 13.39 12.62 20.30
CA ALA A 38 12.11 12.11 19.85
C ALA A 38 10.99 13.04 20.31
N VAL A 39 10.10 13.41 19.40
CA VAL A 39 8.84 14.11 19.70
C VAL A 39 7.67 13.32 19.13
N ALA A 40 6.44 13.71 19.50
CA ALA A 40 5.21 13.01 19.10
C ALA A 40 5.32 11.47 19.32
N VAL A 41 5.86 11.08 20.48
CA VAL A 41 6.10 9.68 20.82
C VAL A 41 4.78 8.97 21.09
N GLU A 42 4.42 8.02 20.24
CA GLU A 42 3.15 7.31 20.25
C GLU A 42 3.39 5.79 20.29
N PRO A 43 3.01 5.10 21.38
CA PRO A 43 3.06 3.64 21.43
C PRO A 43 1.95 3.02 20.57
N PHE A 44 2.23 1.87 19.95
CA PHE A 44 1.25 1.09 19.21
C PHE A 44 1.58 -0.41 19.25
N GLY A 45 0.68 -1.25 18.76
CA GLY A 45 0.83 -2.71 18.83
C GLY A 45 0.27 -3.32 20.11
N SER A 46 0.36 -4.64 20.22
CA SER A 46 -0.12 -5.41 21.37
C SER A 46 0.95 -5.48 22.45
N GLU A 47 0.58 -5.92 23.66
CA GLU A 47 1.54 -6.15 24.74
C GLU A 47 2.62 -7.18 24.38
N ARG A 48 2.32 -8.13 23.49
CA ARG A 48 3.26 -9.15 23.00
C ARG A 48 4.20 -8.61 21.92
N ASN A 49 3.82 -7.52 21.25
CA ASN A 49 4.61 -6.87 20.22
C ASN A 49 4.53 -5.34 20.35
N PRO A 50 5.05 -4.78 21.46
CA PRO A 50 4.93 -3.36 21.71
C PRO A 50 5.86 -2.59 20.78
N GLN A 51 5.31 -1.59 20.11
CA GLN A 51 6.00 -0.72 19.17
C GLN A 51 5.87 0.73 19.63
N VAL A 52 6.78 1.58 19.15
CA VAL A 52 6.72 3.02 19.34
C VAL A 52 7.00 3.72 18.04
N ARG A 53 6.22 4.74 17.72
CA ARG A 53 6.44 5.68 16.62
C ARG A 53 6.81 7.03 17.21
N PHE A 54 7.71 7.75 16.56
CA PHE A 54 8.14 9.07 16.98
C PHE A 54 8.67 9.87 15.78
N ILE A 55 8.69 11.19 15.93
CA ILE A 55 9.28 12.11 14.96
C ILE A 55 10.67 12.50 15.46
N MET A 56 11.64 12.50 14.55
CA MET A 56 13.02 12.89 14.77
C MET A 56 13.40 14.01 13.80
N HIS A 57 13.88 15.13 14.34
CA HIS A 57 14.50 16.20 13.57
C HIS A 57 16.03 16.00 13.56
N PRO A 58 16.62 15.51 12.46
CA PRO A 58 18.04 15.14 12.43
C PRO A 58 18.97 16.36 12.42
N ASN A 59 18.56 17.45 11.76
CA ASN A 59 19.33 18.69 11.67
C ASN A 59 18.81 19.72 12.69
N PRO A 60 19.60 20.11 13.71
CA PRO A 60 19.22 21.19 14.63
C PRO A 60 18.94 22.52 13.93
N ASP A 61 19.65 22.80 12.82
CA ASP A 61 19.57 24.08 12.09
C ASP A 61 18.40 24.12 11.09
N ASP A 62 17.74 22.98 10.85
CA ASP A 62 16.61 22.86 9.93
C ASP A 62 15.54 21.92 10.52
N PRO A 63 14.67 22.44 11.40
CA PRO A 63 13.65 21.64 12.06
C PRO A 63 12.52 21.18 11.11
N HIS A 64 12.46 21.71 9.88
CA HIS A 64 11.46 21.31 8.88
C HIS A 64 11.70 19.91 8.30
N ILE A 65 12.89 19.35 8.52
CA ILE A 65 13.22 17.97 8.14
C ILE A 65 12.71 17.03 9.23
N GLU A 66 11.55 16.42 9.00
CA GLU A 66 10.99 15.41 9.90
C GLU A 66 11.30 13.99 9.40
N VAL A 67 11.79 13.14 10.29
CA VAL A 67 11.94 11.70 10.05
C VAL A 67 11.01 10.92 10.98
N VAL A 68 9.97 10.31 10.40
CA VAL A 68 9.06 9.41 11.09
C VAL A 68 9.75 8.06 11.32
N CYS A 69 10.11 7.82 12.57
CA CYS A 69 10.78 6.62 13.03
C CYS A 69 9.79 5.69 13.73
N SER A 70 10.02 4.38 13.63
CA SER A 70 9.31 3.39 14.44
C SER A 70 10.26 2.27 14.84
N ALA A 71 10.06 1.71 16.04
CA ALA A 71 10.85 0.58 16.52
C ALA A 71 10.09 -0.26 17.56
N LYS A 72 10.55 -1.50 17.74
CA LYS A 72 10.08 -2.37 18.83
C LYS A 72 10.57 -1.83 20.16
N VAL A 73 9.67 -1.76 21.13
CA VAL A 73 9.99 -1.38 22.52
C VAL A 73 10.57 -2.60 23.23
N ILE A 74 11.76 -2.43 23.82
CA ILE A 74 12.41 -3.46 24.63
C ILE A 74 12.26 -3.20 26.14
N GLY A 75 11.79 -2.01 26.51
CA GLY A 75 11.48 -1.68 27.90
C GLY A 75 11.18 -0.21 28.11
N ARG A 76 11.04 0.16 29.38
CA ARG A 76 11.02 1.54 29.85
C ARG A 76 12.09 1.72 30.92
N ARG A 77 12.68 2.91 31.00
CA ARG A 77 13.68 3.23 32.00
C ARG A 77 13.39 4.59 32.61
N MET A 78 13.40 4.65 33.93
CA MET A 78 13.42 5.92 34.66
C MET A 78 14.83 6.51 34.55
N VAL A 79 14.94 7.72 34.02
CA VAL A 79 16.20 8.44 33.85
C VAL A 79 16.09 9.75 34.61
N VAL A 80 17.07 10.02 35.47
CA VAL A 80 17.19 11.29 36.20
C VAL A 80 18.15 12.18 35.43
N SER A 81 17.71 13.39 35.07
CA SER A 81 18.55 14.38 34.40
C SER A 81 19.55 15.00 35.38
N SER A 82 20.58 15.66 34.86
CA SER A 82 21.52 16.46 35.67
C SER A 82 20.83 17.54 36.52
N ASN A 83 19.60 17.92 36.15
CA ASN A 83 18.81 18.94 36.81
C ASN A 83 17.88 18.34 37.89
N GLY A 84 17.99 17.03 38.17
CA GLY A 84 17.22 16.32 39.19
C GLY A 84 15.83 15.84 38.74
N GLU A 85 15.40 16.15 37.52
CA GLU A 85 14.10 15.73 36.99
C GLU A 85 14.13 14.27 36.54
N SER A 86 13.10 13.51 36.93
CA SER A 86 12.94 12.10 36.55
C SER A 86 11.96 11.94 35.40
N GLU A 87 12.35 11.20 34.37
CA GLU A 87 11.53 10.91 33.18
C GLU A 87 11.49 9.41 32.90
N SER A 88 10.30 8.86 32.63
CA SER A 88 10.15 7.47 32.16
C SER A 88 10.26 7.42 30.64
N ARG A 89 11.36 6.89 30.14
CA ARG A 89 11.70 6.87 28.71
C ARG A 89 11.49 5.49 28.11
N PHE A 90 10.95 5.44 26.89
CA PHE A 90 10.95 4.21 26.09
C PHE A 90 12.39 3.83 25.74
N VAL A 91 12.69 2.53 25.79
CA VAL A 91 13.95 1.95 25.37
C VAL A 91 13.72 1.14 24.10
N ILE A 92 14.49 1.45 23.06
CA ILE A 92 14.52 0.72 21.78
C ILE A 92 15.91 0.17 21.53
N GLU A 93 15.99 -0.85 20.68
CA GLU A 93 17.26 -1.36 20.14
C GLU A 93 17.37 -0.99 18.65
N SER A 94 18.49 -0.39 18.28
CA SER A 94 18.81 -0.09 16.88
C SER A 94 20.29 -0.35 16.61
N PRO A 95 20.65 -0.86 15.41
CA PRO A 95 22.03 -0.85 14.97
C PRO A 95 22.51 0.60 14.85
N LEU A 96 23.63 0.89 15.50
CA LEU A 96 24.46 2.07 15.28
C LEU A 96 25.51 1.72 14.22
N SER A 97 25.76 2.63 13.28
CA SER A 97 26.85 2.49 12.33
C SER A 97 27.76 3.72 12.31
N ILE A 98 29.06 3.44 12.42
CA ILE A 98 30.17 4.39 12.41
C ILE A 98 31.28 3.77 11.57
N ASN A 99 31.78 4.50 10.55
CA ASN A 99 32.86 4.06 9.67
C ASN A 99 32.70 2.60 9.15
N GLY A 100 31.51 2.27 8.66
CA GLY A 100 31.19 0.93 8.12
C GLY A 100 31.01 -0.18 9.15
N GLN A 101 31.42 0.01 10.41
CA GLN A 101 31.14 -0.93 11.49
C GLN A 101 29.70 -0.73 11.98
N THR A 102 29.01 -1.82 12.31
CA THR A 102 27.61 -1.80 12.75
C THR A 102 27.38 -2.75 13.91
N TRP A 103 26.80 -2.26 15.02
CA TRP A 103 26.48 -3.07 16.19
C TRP A 103 25.19 -2.58 16.88
N PRO A 104 24.45 -3.46 17.58
CA PRO A 104 23.22 -3.07 18.26
C PRO A 104 23.52 -2.19 19.49
N ILE A 105 22.71 -1.16 19.69
CA ILE A 105 22.76 -0.32 20.89
C ILE A 105 21.36 -0.12 21.46
N ASN A 106 21.30 0.05 22.79
CA ASN A 106 20.09 0.49 23.48
C ASN A 106 20.00 2.01 23.48
N ILE A 107 18.84 2.53 23.11
CA ILE A 107 18.58 3.95 22.96
C ILE A 107 17.34 4.31 23.76
N THR A 108 17.45 5.35 24.59
CA THR A 108 16.30 5.98 25.24
C THR A 108 15.73 7.10 24.36
N LEU A 109 14.41 7.18 24.25
CA LEU A 109 13.71 8.25 23.52
C LEU A 109 13.36 9.38 24.48
N THR A 110 13.71 10.62 24.13
CA THR A 110 13.46 11.81 24.97
C THR A 110 13.44 13.08 24.14
N ASN A 111 12.72 14.12 24.59
CA ASN A 111 12.76 15.41 23.91
C ASN A 111 14.10 16.10 24.20
N ARG A 112 14.77 16.54 23.13
CA ARG A 112 16.08 17.21 23.14
C ARG A 112 16.09 18.41 22.21
N GLU A 113 14.91 18.98 21.95
CA GLU A 113 14.72 20.06 20.99
C GLU A 113 15.57 21.30 21.31
N THR A 114 15.75 21.59 22.59
CA THR A 114 16.57 22.70 23.11
C THR A 114 18.06 22.38 23.22
N MET A 115 18.48 21.15 22.91
CA MET A 115 19.86 20.69 23.04
C MET A 115 20.58 20.79 21.69
N GLY A 116 21.86 21.19 21.71
CA GLY A 116 22.69 21.29 20.49
C GLY A 116 22.94 19.97 19.76
N TYR A 117 22.76 18.81 20.44
CA TYR A 117 22.90 17.49 19.84
C TYR A 117 21.61 16.67 20.01
N ARG A 118 21.15 16.12 18.88
CA ARG A 118 19.97 15.26 18.78
C ARG A 118 20.25 13.84 19.25
N MET A 119 21.50 13.47 19.49
CA MET A 119 21.88 12.16 20.03
C MET A 119 23.02 12.29 21.06
N LEU A 120 22.93 11.52 22.13
CA LEU A 120 24.03 11.21 23.03
C LEU A 120 24.48 9.76 22.81
N LEU A 121 25.78 9.55 22.67
CA LEU A 121 26.39 8.23 22.61
C LEU A 121 26.90 7.86 24.01
N GLY A 122 26.12 7.05 24.73
CA GLY A 122 26.43 6.65 26.10
C GLY A 122 27.50 5.55 26.15
N ARG A 123 28.19 5.41 27.28
CA ARG A 123 29.31 4.46 27.43
C ARG A 123 28.96 2.99 27.12
N SER A 124 27.71 2.54 27.27
CA SER A 124 27.32 1.16 26.92
C SER A 124 27.30 0.87 25.42
N SER A 125 27.41 1.90 24.58
CA SER A 125 27.51 1.76 23.12
C SER A 125 28.93 1.77 22.60
N ILE A 126 29.92 2.02 23.47
CA ILE A 126 31.34 2.03 23.16
C ILE A 126 31.88 0.63 23.48
N THR A 127 32.55 0.01 22.52
CA THR A 127 33.09 -1.36 22.64
C THR A 127 34.60 -1.33 22.84
N ASP A 128 35.21 -2.47 23.18
CA ASP A 128 36.63 -2.54 23.60
C ASP A 128 37.62 -2.08 22.52
N ASN A 129 37.24 -2.12 21.23
CA ASN A 129 38.05 -1.64 20.12
C ASN A 129 37.86 -0.13 19.82
N MET A 130 37.16 0.60 20.69
CA MET A 130 36.89 2.03 20.54
C MET A 130 37.60 2.83 21.62
N HIS A 131 38.25 3.92 21.24
CA HIS A 131 38.89 4.85 22.18
C HIS A 131 38.42 6.27 21.92
N ILE A 132 38.28 7.06 22.98
CA ILE A 132 37.78 8.42 22.90
C ILE A 132 38.96 9.40 23.00
N VAL A 133 39.05 10.31 22.05
CA VAL A 133 40.02 11.41 22.01
C VAL A 133 39.26 12.71 22.36
N PRO A 134 39.21 13.10 23.64
CA PRO A 134 38.35 14.18 24.11
C PRO A 134 38.73 15.55 23.55
N SER A 135 39.97 15.72 23.07
CA SER A 135 40.48 16.96 22.47
C SER A 135 40.13 17.13 20.99
N SER A 136 39.44 16.17 20.38
CA SER A 136 39.15 16.14 18.95
C SER A 136 37.66 15.97 18.67
N SER A 137 37.20 16.50 17.54
CA SER A 137 35.85 16.32 16.99
C SER A 137 35.94 15.58 15.65
N PHE A 138 34.92 14.80 15.31
CA PHE A 138 34.74 14.22 13.97
C PHE A 138 35.96 13.44 13.45
N LEU A 139 36.41 12.45 14.21
CA LEU A 139 37.49 11.55 13.80
C LEU A 139 37.01 10.46 12.82
N GLN A 140 35.70 10.37 12.59
CA GLN A 140 35.06 9.42 11.68
C GLN A 140 34.63 10.09 10.36
N PRO A 141 34.40 9.33 9.27
CA PRO A 141 34.00 9.90 7.99
C PRO A 141 32.82 10.85 8.10
N GLU A 142 32.95 12.02 7.47
CA GLU A 142 31.93 13.04 7.48
C GLU A 142 30.67 12.56 6.74
N LEU A 143 29.53 12.69 7.40
CA LEU A 143 28.21 12.50 6.81
C LEU A 143 27.58 13.87 6.53
N SER A 144 26.52 13.92 5.73
CA SER A 144 25.85 15.18 5.39
C SER A 144 24.34 15.07 5.58
N PHE A 145 23.72 16.14 6.08
CA PHE A 145 22.27 16.25 6.17
C PHE A 145 21.59 16.34 4.80
N ASP A 146 22.31 16.60 3.70
CA ASP A 146 21.72 16.65 2.36
C ASP A 146 21.15 15.29 1.91
N VAL A 147 21.55 14.20 2.56
CA VAL A 147 20.92 12.89 2.38
C VAL A 147 19.43 12.91 2.67
N TYR A 148 18.97 13.79 3.58
CA TYR A 148 17.56 13.96 3.92
C TYR A 148 16.82 14.82 2.91
N LYS A 149 17.48 15.66 2.11
CA LYS A 149 16.84 16.51 1.09
C LYS A 149 16.55 15.76 -0.21
N LYS A 150 17.24 14.65 -0.45
CA LYS A 150 17.06 13.83 -1.66
C LYS A 150 15.82 12.93 -1.49
N LYS A 151 14.85 13.04 -2.40
CA LYS A 151 13.74 12.08 -2.54
C LYS A 151 14.24 10.74 -3.08
N SER A 152 15.03 10.00 -2.29
CA SER A 152 15.48 8.67 -2.67
C SER A 152 14.39 7.64 -2.41
N ARG A 153 14.01 6.89 -3.45
CA ARG A 153 13.25 5.64 -3.30
C ARG A 153 14.14 4.45 -2.88
N LYS A 154 15.46 4.58 -3.03
CA LYS A 154 16.41 3.53 -2.69
C LYS A 154 16.76 3.63 -1.20
N ASN A 155 16.71 2.48 -0.51
CA ASN A 155 17.07 2.29 0.91
C ASN A 155 16.13 2.95 1.93
N LYS A 156 14.82 2.65 1.86
CA LYS A 156 13.90 2.97 2.96
C LYS A 156 14.14 2.04 4.15
N PRO A 157 14.05 2.52 5.40
CA PRO A 157 14.18 1.68 6.56
C PRO A 157 13.02 0.67 6.63
N LEU A 158 13.36 -0.59 6.91
CA LEU A 158 12.37 -1.58 7.34
C LEU A 158 11.98 -1.27 8.79
N ARG A 159 10.97 -0.41 8.96
CA ARG A 159 10.41 -0.03 10.25
C ARG A 159 9.04 -0.66 10.48
N PRO A 160 8.65 -0.95 11.73
CA PRO A 160 7.29 -1.31 12.09
C PRO A 160 6.29 -0.24 11.65
N LEU A 161 5.24 -0.66 10.94
CA LEU A 161 4.15 0.21 10.48
C LEU A 161 2.87 -0.17 11.19
N ARG A 162 1.98 0.81 11.41
CA ARG A 162 0.58 0.56 11.76
C ARG A 162 -0.27 0.59 10.49
N ILE A 163 -0.88 -0.52 10.14
CA ILE A 163 -1.63 -0.71 8.89
C ILE A 163 -3.10 -0.99 9.22
N GLY A 164 -4.03 -0.27 8.59
CA GLY A 164 -5.46 -0.53 8.69
C GLY A 164 -5.99 -1.22 7.44
N ILE A 165 -6.84 -2.24 7.57
CA ILE A 165 -7.59 -2.84 6.46
C ILE A 165 -9.04 -2.38 6.55
N LEU A 166 -9.48 -1.51 5.64
CA LEU A 166 -10.89 -1.14 5.56
C LEU A 166 -11.67 -2.27 4.88
N THR A 167 -12.56 -2.93 5.59
CA THR A 167 -13.29 -4.09 5.06
C THR A 167 -14.64 -4.29 5.73
N GLN A 168 -15.53 -5.05 5.09
CA GLN A 168 -16.78 -5.55 5.70
C GLN A 168 -16.68 -7.06 6.01
N GLU A 169 -15.58 -7.71 5.63
CA GLU A 169 -15.38 -9.15 5.76
C GLU A 169 -14.01 -9.44 6.40
N PRO A 170 -13.80 -9.09 7.68
CA PRO A 170 -12.48 -9.15 8.32
C PRO A 170 -11.84 -10.54 8.28
N HIS A 171 -12.66 -11.59 8.27
CA HIS A 171 -12.20 -12.97 8.32
C HIS A 171 -12.04 -13.64 6.95
N ASN A 172 -12.20 -12.93 5.82
CA ASN A 172 -12.00 -13.57 4.52
C ASN A 172 -10.53 -13.99 4.30
N TYR A 173 -10.31 -14.89 3.33
CA TYR A 173 -8.97 -15.44 3.05
C TYR A 173 -7.93 -14.34 2.79
N SER A 174 -8.28 -13.34 1.97
CA SER A 174 -7.35 -12.29 1.55
C SER A 174 -6.86 -11.46 2.73
N ASN A 175 -7.78 -11.04 3.60
CA ASN A 175 -7.47 -10.24 4.79
C ASN A 175 -6.61 -11.03 5.77
N ARG A 176 -6.94 -12.30 6.03
CA ARG A 176 -6.12 -13.16 6.91
C ARG A 176 -4.70 -13.34 6.39
N GLN A 177 -4.50 -13.50 5.08
CA GLN A 177 -3.14 -13.62 4.53
C GLN A 177 -2.36 -12.31 4.63
N MET A 178 -3.00 -11.18 4.34
CA MET A 178 -2.35 -9.87 4.53
C MET A 178 -1.99 -9.60 5.99
N ILE A 179 -2.84 -9.99 6.94
CA ILE A 179 -2.55 -9.89 8.38
C ILE A 179 -1.33 -10.72 8.73
N LYS A 180 -1.32 -12.01 8.38
CA LYS A 180 -0.19 -12.90 8.63
C LYS A 180 1.12 -12.39 8.00
N ALA A 181 1.05 -11.93 6.76
CA ALA A 181 2.20 -11.40 6.05
C ALA A 181 2.75 -10.12 6.70
N ALA A 182 1.88 -9.22 7.16
CA ALA A 182 2.29 -8.00 7.84
C ALA A 182 2.88 -8.27 9.24
N GLU A 183 2.26 -9.15 10.02
CA GLU A 183 2.74 -9.55 11.35
C GLU A 183 4.10 -10.25 11.27
N ALA A 184 4.27 -11.17 10.31
CA ALA A 184 5.55 -11.85 10.07
C ALA A 184 6.69 -10.89 9.69
N ARG A 185 6.34 -9.68 9.23
CA ARG A 185 7.28 -8.61 8.87
C ARG A 185 7.43 -7.55 9.97
N GLY A 186 6.84 -7.79 11.14
CA GLY A 186 6.96 -6.95 12.32
C GLY A 186 6.04 -5.72 12.32
N HIS A 187 5.02 -5.69 11.46
CA HIS A 187 4.02 -4.63 11.46
C HIS A 187 2.86 -4.94 12.40
N VAL A 188 2.11 -3.89 12.74
CA VAL A 188 0.85 -3.97 13.47
C VAL A 188 -0.25 -3.73 12.45
N ILE A 189 -1.19 -4.66 12.33
CA ILE A 189 -2.24 -4.59 11.33
C ILE A 189 -3.59 -4.93 11.95
N GLU A 190 -4.61 -4.14 11.62
CA GLU A 190 -5.95 -4.33 12.17
C GLU A 190 -7.03 -4.11 11.09
N CYS A 191 -8.11 -4.89 11.17
CA CYS A 191 -9.29 -4.70 10.34
C CYS A 191 -10.18 -3.62 10.95
N ILE A 192 -10.66 -2.72 10.11
CA ILE A 192 -11.58 -1.63 10.46
C ILE A 192 -12.85 -1.83 9.64
N GLU A 193 -13.99 -1.94 10.33
CA GLU A 193 -15.27 -2.10 9.65
C GLU A 193 -15.69 -0.79 8.97
N THR A 194 -15.61 -0.77 7.63
CA THR A 194 -15.77 0.48 6.86
C THR A 194 -17.12 1.17 7.10
N SER A 195 -18.19 0.39 7.28
CA SER A 195 -19.55 0.92 7.49
C SER A 195 -19.76 1.58 8.85
N ARG A 196 -18.88 1.33 9.82
CA ARG A 196 -18.93 1.94 11.16
C ARG A 196 -18.03 3.16 11.30
N CYS A 197 -17.21 3.42 10.28
CA CYS A 197 -16.42 4.63 10.24
C CYS A 197 -17.33 5.85 10.03
N TYR A 198 -17.06 6.95 10.72
CA TYR A 198 -17.64 8.27 10.47
C TYR A 198 -16.52 9.31 10.60
N MET A 199 -16.72 10.54 10.12
CA MET A 199 -15.59 11.47 9.92
C MET A 199 -15.88 12.82 10.57
N ALA A 200 -14.89 13.37 11.26
CA ALA A 200 -14.85 14.77 11.61
C ALA A 200 -14.21 15.54 10.45
N ILE A 201 -14.99 16.38 9.77
CA ILE A 201 -14.52 17.22 8.65
C ILE A 201 -14.44 18.66 9.17
N ASN A 202 -13.25 19.07 9.58
CA ASN A 202 -12.98 20.41 10.09
C ASN A 202 -11.51 20.78 9.83
N ASN A 203 -11.18 22.05 10.02
CA ASN A 203 -9.85 22.58 9.69
C ASN A 203 -8.77 22.31 10.74
N HIS A 204 -9.14 21.87 11.96
CA HIS A 204 -8.21 21.81 13.10
C HIS A 204 -7.80 20.38 13.47
N ALA A 205 -8.76 19.46 13.46
CA ALA A 205 -8.59 18.06 13.81
C ALA A 205 -9.45 17.16 12.90
N PRO A 206 -9.12 17.10 11.59
CA PRO A 206 -9.76 16.12 10.70
C PRO A 206 -9.42 14.71 11.16
N ALA A 207 -10.44 13.86 11.32
CA ALA A 207 -10.27 12.52 11.85
C ALA A 207 -11.29 11.55 11.28
N VAL A 208 -10.91 10.28 11.17
CA VAL A 208 -11.85 9.16 11.04
C VAL A 208 -12.13 8.63 12.44
N HIS A 209 -13.39 8.47 12.78
CA HIS A 209 -13.86 7.92 14.04
C HIS A 209 -14.46 6.53 13.81
N TYR A 210 -14.42 5.72 14.86
CA TYR A 210 -14.95 4.38 14.93
C TYR A 210 -15.48 4.14 16.35
N ASP A 211 -16.75 3.76 16.48
CA ASP A 211 -17.41 3.46 17.77
C ASP A 211 -17.19 4.51 18.87
N GLY A 212 -17.47 5.78 18.58
CA GLY A 212 -17.40 6.86 19.56
C GLY A 212 -16.02 7.52 19.68
N LYS A 213 -14.96 6.95 19.09
CA LYS A 213 -13.58 7.43 19.29
C LYS A 213 -12.88 7.72 17.96
N ALA A 214 -11.98 8.71 17.96
CA ALA A 214 -11.07 8.90 16.84
C ALA A 214 -10.19 7.66 16.68
N LEU A 215 -10.05 7.20 15.43
CA LEU A 215 -9.10 6.16 15.09
C LEU A 215 -7.66 6.69 15.29
N PRO A 216 -6.75 5.82 15.72
CA PRO A 216 -5.36 6.19 15.89
C PRO A 216 -4.69 6.47 14.53
N ARG A 217 -3.49 7.04 14.57
CA ARG A 217 -2.75 7.35 13.35
C ARG A 217 -2.23 6.06 12.69
N PHE A 218 -2.58 5.87 11.42
CA PHE A 218 -2.07 4.78 10.58
C PHE A 218 -0.93 5.28 9.68
N ASP A 219 0.04 4.41 9.40
CA ASP A 219 1.05 4.66 8.38
C ASP A 219 0.50 4.31 6.98
N ALA A 220 -0.37 3.29 6.91
CA ALA A 220 -1.01 2.87 5.67
C ALA A 220 -2.43 2.32 5.87
N ILE A 221 -3.26 2.45 4.84
CA ILE A 221 -4.58 1.85 4.73
C ILE A 221 -4.66 0.97 3.48
N ILE A 222 -5.23 -0.23 3.62
CA ILE A 222 -5.55 -1.15 2.53
C ILE A 222 -7.08 -1.16 2.36
N PRO A 223 -7.65 -0.45 1.36
CA PRO A 223 -9.07 -0.48 1.13
C PRO A 223 -9.52 -1.78 0.45
N ARG A 224 -10.34 -2.55 1.14
CA ARG A 224 -11.01 -3.76 0.65
C ARG A 224 -12.52 -3.49 0.56
N ILE A 225 -12.87 -2.47 -0.21
CA ILE A 225 -14.22 -1.91 -0.32
C ILE A 225 -15.09 -2.76 -1.24
N GLY A 226 -16.20 -3.27 -0.69
CA GLY A 226 -17.24 -3.96 -1.44
C GLY A 226 -18.01 -3.03 -2.38
N THR A 227 -18.58 -3.58 -3.45
CA THR A 227 -19.27 -2.81 -4.51
C THR A 227 -20.42 -1.95 -3.98
N LYS A 228 -21.22 -2.47 -3.04
CA LYS A 228 -22.34 -1.76 -2.41
C LYS A 228 -21.92 -0.55 -1.56
N MET A 229 -20.63 -0.48 -1.20
CA MET A 229 -20.07 0.58 -0.35
C MET A 229 -19.07 1.47 -1.07
N THR A 230 -19.07 1.46 -2.40
CA THR A 230 -18.08 2.21 -3.18
C THR A 230 -18.08 3.70 -2.84
N PHE A 231 -19.25 4.36 -2.82
CA PHE A 231 -19.35 5.79 -2.52
C PHE A 231 -18.82 6.13 -1.12
N TYR A 232 -19.40 5.52 -0.08
CA TYR A 232 -19.03 5.81 1.30
C TYR A 232 -17.62 5.34 1.65
N GLY A 233 -17.24 4.13 1.20
CA GLY A 233 -15.89 3.60 1.39
C GLY A 233 -14.83 4.48 0.74
N MET A 234 -15.08 5.03 -0.44
CA MET A 234 -14.18 6.02 -1.05
C MET A 234 -14.10 7.31 -0.23
N ALA A 235 -15.20 7.75 0.39
CA ALA A 235 -15.17 8.92 1.28
C ALA A 235 -14.24 8.69 2.49
N VAL A 236 -14.35 7.53 3.14
CA VAL A 236 -13.46 7.14 4.24
C VAL A 236 -11.99 7.08 3.80
N VAL A 237 -11.72 6.50 2.62
CA VAL A 237 -10.35 6.46 2.06
C VAL A 237 -9.82 7.87 1.81
N ARG A 238 -10.61 8.76 1.19
CA ARG A 238 -10.20 10.16 0.95
C ARG A 238 -9.85 10.88 2.25
N GLN A 239 -10.59 10.62 3.33
CA GLN A 239 -10.29 11.22 4.62
C GLN A 239 -8.92 10.78 5.14
N PHE A 240 -8.57 9.49 5.03
CA PHE A 240 -7.23 9.01 5.37
C PHE A 240 -6.15 9.64 4.49
N GLU A 241 -6.40 9.78 3.18
CA GLU A 241 -5.48 10.46 2.25
C GLU A 241 -5.24 11.92 2.67
N MET A 242 -6.30 12.65 3.03
CA MET A 242 -6.23 14.04 3.53
C MET A 242 -5.48 14.16 4.85
N MET A 243 -5.52 13.12 5.69
CA MET A 243 -4.74 13.02 6.92
C MET A 243 -3.27 12.61 6.67
N GLY A 244 -2.84 12.51 5.41
CA GLY A 244 -1.46 12.16 5.04
C GLY A 244 -1.13 10.67 5.12
N VAL A 245 -2.13 9.79 5.27
CA VAL A 245 -1.95 8.35 5.33
C VAL A 245 -1.80 7.76 3.93
N TYR A 246 -0.89 6.79 3.76
CA TYR A 246 -0.73 6.10 2.48
C TYR A 246 -1.87 5.10 2.22
N CYS A 247 -2.64 5.28 1.14
CA CYS A 247 -3.74 4.37 0.79
C CYS A 247 -3.39 3.48 -0.42
N LEU A 248 -3.54 2.15 -0.25
CA LEU A 248 -3.27 1.14 -1.27
C LEU A 248 -4.56 0.40 -1.69
N ASN A 249 -5.36 0.87 -2.63
CA ASN A 249 -5.17 1.99 -3.56
C ASN A 249 -5.81 3.31 -3.09
N SER A 250 -5.55 4.40 -3.83
CA SER A 250 -6.19 5.71 -3.62
C SER A 250 -7.69 5.68 -3.92
N ALA A 251 -8.46 6.60 -3.31
CA ALA A 251 -9.90 6.66 -3.55
C ALA A 251 -10.24 6.97 -5.01
N SER A 252 -9.46 7.84 -5.64
CA SER A 252 -9.63 8.22 -7.05
C SER A 252 -9.38 7.04 -8.00
N ALA A 253 -8.34 6.26 -7.77
CA ALA A 253 -8.03 5.07 -8.58
C ALA A 253 -9.07 3.96 -8.38
N ILE A 254 -9.56 3.78 -7.14
CA ILE A 254 -10.67 2.86 -6.86
C ILE A 254 -11.91 3.29 -7.67
N GLY A 255 -12.30 4.57 -7.62
CA GLY A 255 -13.42 5.10 -8.38
C GLY A 255 -13.28 4.87 -9.89
N ALA A 256 -12.12 5.23 -10.46
CA ALA A 256 -11.83 5.06 -11.88
C ALA A 256 -11.90 3.60 -12.35
N SER A 257 -11.48 2.65 -11.51
CA SER A 257 -11.55 1.21 -11.82
C SER A 257 -12.95 0.60 -11.66
N ARG A 258 -13.78 1.17 -10.78
CA ARG A 258 -15.12 0.66 -10.46
C ARG A 258 -16.15 1.10 -11.48
N ASP A 259 -16.01 2.32 -11.97
CA ASP A 259 -16.81 2.83 -13.07
C ASP A 259 -16.32 2.19 -14.38
N LYS A 260 -17.11 1.24 -14.90
CA LYS A 260 -16.77 0.53 -16.14
C LYS A 260 -16.73 1.48 -17.34
N LEU A 261 -17.59 2.49 -17.40
CA LEU A 261 -17.58 3.44 -18.52
C LEU A 261 -16.27 4.24 -18.50
N LEU A 262 -15.97 4.86 -17.35
CA LEU A 262 -14.75 5.65 -17.19
C LEU A 262 -13.50 4.79 -17.41
N ALA A 263 -13.46 3.58 -16.87
CA ALA A 263 -12.35 2.65 -17.10
C ALA A 263 -12.15 2.37 -18.60
N HIS A 264 -13.23 2.05 -19.34
CA HIS A 264 -13.14 1.80 -20.78
C HIS A 264 -12.72 3.05 -21.55
N GLN A 265 -13.24 4.24 -21.19
CA GLN A 265 -12.83 5.50 -21.83
C GLN A 265 -11.32 5.77 -21.63
N ILE A 266 -10.80 5.58 -20.41
CA ILE A 266 -9.37 5.74 -20.11
C ILE A 266 -8.52 4.73 -20.88
N LEU A 267 -8.94 3.47 -20.92
CA LEU A 267 -8.25 2.40 -21.65
C LEU A 267 -8.23 2.69 -23.18
N ALA A 268 -9.36 3.11 -23.74
CA ALA A 268 -9.50 3.46 -25.16
C ALA A 268 -8.60 4.64 -25.55
N GLN A 269 -8.64 5.72 -24.76
CA GLN A 269 -7.79 6.90 -24.97
C GLN A 269 -6.29 6.57 -24.98
N ASN A 270 -5.91 5.47 -24.32
CA ASN A 270 -4.52 5.02 -24.21
C ASN A 270 -4.17 3.86 -25.17
N ASN A 271 -5.02 3.58 -26.17
CA ASN A 271 -4.82 2.55 -27.18
C ASN A 271 -4.55 1.17 -26.57
N LEU A 272 -5.30 0.79 -25.53
CA LEU A 272 -5.29 -0.56 -24.99
C LEU A 272 -6.41 -1.39 -25.62
N GLY A 273 -6.07 -2.61 -26.03
CA GLY A 273 -7.02 -3.54 -26.62
C GLY A 273 -8.16 -3.85 -25.64
N MET A 274 -9.39 -3.74 -26.13
CA MET A 274 -10.63 -4.09 -25.44
C MET A 274 -11.63 -4.62 -26.47
N PRO A 275 -12.65 -5.39 -26.05
CA PRO A 275 -13.78 -5.67 -26.94
C PRO A 275 -14.43 -4.36 -27.40
N ASN A 276 -14.90 -4.32 -28.65
CA ASN A 276 -15.67 -3.19 -29.14
C ASN A 276 -16.88 -3.01 -28.22
N THR A 277 -17.11 -1.77 -27.79
CA THR A 277 -17.96 -1.47 -26.63
C THR A 277 -18.85 -0.29 -26.97
N ALA A 278 -20.16 -0.53 -26.98
CA ALA A 278 -21.16 0.52 -27.01
C ALA A 278 -21.76 0.69 -25.61
N PHE A 279 -21.94 1.95 -25.20
CA PHE A 279 -22.54 2.29 -23.92
C PHE A 279 -23.86 3.01 -24.14
N ALA A 280 -24.91 2.61 -23.42
CA ALA A 280 -26.22 3.20 -23.58
C ALA A 280 -27.00 3.22 -22.25
N MET A 281 -28.01 4.10 -22.23
CA MET A 281 -28.95 4.24 -21.11
C MET A 281 -30.38 4.12 -21.65
N SER A 282 -30.86 5.14 -22.36
CA SER A 282 -32.24 5.21 -22.87
C SER A 282 -32.34 5.43 -24.37
N SER A 283 -31.22 5.37 -25.11
CA SER A 283 -31.20 5.58 -26.56
C SER A 283 -32.17 4.63 -27.26
N ARG A 284 -33.04 5.17 -28.12
CA ARG A 284 -34.01 4.42 -28.93
C ARG A 284 -33.37 3.73 -30.14
N ASP A 285 -32.09 4.00 -30.41
CA ASP A 285 -31.35 3.40 -31.52
C ASP A 285 -30.72 2.06 -31.14
N THR A 286 -31.57 1.04 -30.94
CA THR A 286 -31.14 -0.33 -30.61
C THR A 286 -30.13 -0.88 -31.64
N LYS A 287 -30.41 -0.64 -32.93
CA LYS A 287 -29.61 -1.16 -34.03
C LYS A 287 -28.23 -0.52 -34.08
N GLY A 288 -28.17 0.81 -34.00
CA GLY A 288 -26.90 1.53 -33.95
C GLY A 288 -26.02 1.13 -32.77
N ILE A 289 -26.61 0.90 -31.58
CA ILE A 289 -25.85 0.40 -30.41
C ILE A 289 -25.20 -0.97 -30.70
N ILE A 290 -25.95 -1.90 -31.30
CA ILE A 290 -25.44 -3.24 -31.62
C ILE A 290 -24.36 -3.16 -32.71
N GLU A 291 -24.56 -2.30 -33.72
CA GLU A 291 -23.60 -2.10 -34.81
C GLU A 291 -22.29 -1.45 -34.32
N LEU A 292 -22.36 -0.49 -33.39
CA LEU A 292 -21.18 0.08 -32.71
C LEU A 292 -20.38 -0.95 -31.91
N ALA A 293 -21.05 -2.02 -31.43
CA ALA A 293 -20.39 -3.14 -30.77
C ALA A 293 -19.83 -4.19 -31.74
N GLY A 294 -19.97 -4.00 -33.06
CA GLY A 294 -19.47 -4.92 -34.09
C GLY A 294 -20.51 -5.90 -34.65
N GLY A 295 -21.78 -5.79 -34.24
CA GLY A 295 -22.84 -6.72 -34.66
C GLY A 295 -22.87 -8.02 -33.84
N SER A 296 -23.90 -8.84 -34.05
CA SER A 296 -24.08 -10.08 -33.29
C SER A 296 -23.07 -11.17 -33.69
N PRO A 297 -22.63 -12.03 -32.74
CA PRO A 297 -23.10 -12.09 -31.35
C PRO A 297 -22.50 -11.01 -30.43
N VAL A 298 -23.30 -10.54 -29.47
CA VAL A 298 -22.89 -9.50 -28.50
C VAL A 298 -23.13 -9.94 -27.06
N VAL A 299 -22.35 -9.38 -26.14
CA VAL A 299 -22.54 -9.50 -24.69
C VAL A 299 -23.17 -8.23 -24.16
N VAL A 300 -24.34 -8.34 -23.53
CA VAL A 300 -25.01 -7.23 -22.84
C VAL A 300 -24.72 -7.31 -21.34
N LYS A 301 -24.23 -6.23 -20.74
CA LYS A 301 -23.87 -6.14 -19.31
C LYS A 301 -24.60 -5.00 -18.63
N LEU A 302 -25.30 -5.29 -17.54
CA LEU A 302 -25.76 -4.26 -16.59
C LEU A 302 -24.58 -3.74 -15.78
N LEU A 303 -24.57 -2.44 -15.52
CA LEU A 303 -23.55 -1.81 -14.69
C LEU A 303 -23.90 -1.85 -13.20
N SER A 304 -25.19 -1.90 -12.89
CA SER A 304 -25.74 -1.94 -11.54
C SER A 304 -25.63 -3.31 -10.86
N SER A 305 -25.07 -4.31 -11.53
CA SER A 305 -25.01 -5.68 -11.03
C SER A 305 -23.63 -6.08 -10.50
N THR A 306 -23.62 -7.00 -9.54
CA THR A 306 -22.42 -7.57 -8.95
C THR A 306 -22.27 -9.04 -9.34
N GLN A 307 -21.03 -9.54 -9.38
CA GLN A 307 -20.70 -10.97 -9.55
C GLN A 307 -21.29 -11.65 -10.81
N GLY A 308 -21.37 -10.95 -11.96
CA GLY A 308 -21.77 -11.56 -13.24
C GLY A 308 -23.27 -11.81 -13.42
N LYS A 309 -24.10 -11.49 -12.41
CA LYS A 309 -25.55 -11.33 -12.61
C LYS A 309 -25.76 -10.18 -13.60
N GLY A 310 -26.60 -10.32 -14.62
CA GLY A 310 -26.80 -9.27 -15.62
C GLY A 310 -25.71 -9.17 -16.71
N VAL A 311 -24.92 -10.23 -16.93
CA VAL A 311 -24.10 -10.40 -18.14
C VAL A 311 -24.74 -11.51 -18.97
N VAL A 312 -25.21 -11.18 -20.19
CA VAL A 312 -25.97 -12.09 -21.05
C VAL A 312 -25.37 -12.11 -22.45
N LEU A 313 -25.24 -13.29 -23.04
CA LEU A 313 -24.83 -13.47 -24.43
C LEU A 313 -26.06 -13.46 -25.33
N ALA A 314 -26.02 -12.65 -26.38
CA ALA A 314 -27.03 -12.58 -27.41
C ALA A 314 -26.44 -13.09 -28.73
N GLU A 315 -26.77 -14.34 -29.09
CA GLU A 315 -26.15 -15.00 -30.24
C GLU A 315 -26.64 -14.46 -31.60
N THR A 316 -27.89 -13.98 -31.65
CA THR A 316 -28.53 -13.50 -32.88
C THR A 316 -28.89 -12.04 -32.77
N LYS A 317 -29.02 -11.36 -33.93
CA LYS A 317 -29.44 -9.95 -34.01
C LYS A 317 -30.77 -9.71 -33.29
N LYS A 318 -31.77 -10.57 -33.52
CA LYS A 318 -33.08 -10.48 -32.86
C LYS A 318 -32.97 -10.61 -31.34
N ALA A 319 -32.17 -11.56 -30.85
CA ALA A 319 -31.95 -11.73 -29.42
C ALA A 319 -31.25 -10.50 -28.81
N ALA A 320 -30.26 -9.93 -29.51
CA ALA A 320 -29.56 -8.73 -29.08
C ALA A 320 -30.50 -7.52 -29.00
N GLU A 321 -31.32 -7.32 -30.04
CA GLU A 321 -32.33 -6.25 -30.07
C GLU A 321 -33.32 -6.40 -28.90
N SER A 322 -33.87 -7.61 -28.70
CA SER A 322 -34.79 -7.88 -27.59
C SER A 322 -34.17 -7.66 -26.21
N LEU A 323 -32.89 -8.03 -26.02
CA LEU A 323 -32.19 -7.81 -24.75
C LEU A 323 -31.91 -6.34 -24.49
N VAL A 324 -31.47 -5.59 -25.50
CA VAL A 324 -31.24 -4.14 -25.36
C VAL A 324 -32.55 -3.41 -25.05
N ASP A 325 -33.65 -3.77 -25.72
CA ASP A 325 -34.97 -3.20 -25.46
C ASP A 325 -35.47 -3.53 -24.05
N ALA A 326 -35.30 -4.79 -23.61
CA ALA A 326 -35.64 -5.20 -22.25
C ALA A 326 -34.83 -4.44 -21.20
N PHE A 327 -33.53 -4.23 -21.44
CA PHE A 327 -32.66 -3.54 -20.49
C PHE A 327 -32.95 -2.03 -20.46
N ARG A 328 -33.34 -1.44 -21.60
CA ARG A 328 -33.82 -0.05 -21.66
C ARG A 328 -35.02 0.18 -20.74
N GLY A 329 -35.94 -0.79 -20.65
CA GLY A 329 -37.12 -0.71 -19.78
C GLY A 329 -36.81 -0.74 -18.28
N LEU A 330 -35.58 -1.08 -17.88
CA LEU A 330 -35.16 -1.16 -16.48
C LEU A 330 -34.59 0.15 -15.91
N ASP A 331 -34.62 1.24 -16.69
CA ASP A 331 -34.03 2.55 -16.35
C ASP A 331 -32.59 2.44 -15.79
N ALA A 332 -31.81 1.55 -16.38
CA ALA A 332 -30.47 1.19 -15.94
C ALA A 332 -29.45 1.40 -17.06
N HIS A 333 -28.25 1.84 -16.69
CA HIS A 333 -27.13 1.89 -17.62
C HIS A 333 -26.68 0.48 -18.00
N PHE A 334 -26.42 0.28 -19.29
CA PHE A 334 -25.93 -0.98 -19.82
C PHE A 334 -24.84 -0.78 -20.87
N LEU A 335 -24.14 -1.88 -21.10
CA LEU A 335 -22.99 -2.01 -21.95
C LEU A 335 -23.30 -3.12 -22.96
N VAL A 336 -23.07 -2.86 -24.25
CA VAL A 336 -23.10 -3.88 -25.30
C VAL A 336 -21.68 -4.05 -25.82
N GLN A 337 -21.17 -5.28 -25.80
CA GLN A 337 -19.81 -5.60 -26.22
C GLN A 337 -19.78 -6.66 -27.28
N ASP A 338 -18.78 -6.57 -28.16
CA ASP A 338 -18.37 -7.66 -29.03
C ASP A 338 -18.12 -8.96 -28.22
N PHE A 339 -18.61 -10.08 -28.75
CA PHE A 339 -18.32 -11.39 -28.19
C PHE A 339 -17.07 -11.98 -28.86
N VAL A 340 -15.95 -11.90 -28.14
CA VAL A 340 -14.66 -12.48 -28.57
C VAL A 340 -14.72 -14.01 -28.52
N LYS A 341 -15.13 -14.62 -29.63
CA LYS A 341 -15.33 -16.08 -29.75
C LYS A 341 -14.04 -16.85 -29.55
N GLU A 342 -12.92 -16.29 -30.02
CA GLU A 342 -11.60 -16.96 -29.97
C GLU A 342 -11.18 -17.30 -28.53
N ALA A 343 -11.66 -16.54 -27.56
CA ALA A 343 -11.37 -16.75 -26.15
C ALA A 343 -11.92 -18.08 -25.60
N SER A 344 -12.88 -18.70 -26.30
CA SER A 344 -13.40 -20.05 -26.02
C SER A 344 -13.84 -20.26 -24.56
N GLY A 345 -14.50 -19.24 -23.96
CA GLY A 345 -14.95 -19.30 -22.56
C GLY A 345 -13.81 -19.27 -21.53
N THR A 346 -12.64 -18.76 -21.91
CA THR A 346 -11.47 -18.63 -21.03
C THR A 346 -11.03 -17.19 -20.91
N ASP A 347 -10.56 -16.80 -19.73
CA ASP A 347 -9.96 -15.50 -19.50
C ASP A 347 -8.65 -15.63 -18.71
N ILE A 348 -7.80 -14.63 -18.84
CA ILE A 348 -6.56 -14.50 -18.08
C ILE A 348 -6.72 -13.39 -17.07
N ARG A 349 -6.48 -13.73 -15.80
CA ARG A 349 -6.33 -12.75 -14.73
C ARG A 349 -4.86 -12.55 -14.40
N CYS A 350 -4.35 -11.35 -14.66
CA CYS A 350 -3.03 -10.90 -14.23
C CYS A 350 -3.14 -10.12 -12.92
N PHE A 351 -2.37 -10.52 -11.91
CA PHE A 351 -2.25 -9.79 -10.64
C PHE A 351 -1.04 -8.87 -10.70
N VAL A 352 -1.27 -7.56 -10.62
CA VAL A 352 -0.23 -6.53 -10.72
C VAL A 352 -0.03 -5.87 -9.37
N VAL A 353 1.22 -5.77 -8.93
CA VAL A 353 1.65 -5.00 -7.75
C VAL A 353 2.81 -4.10 -8.16
N ASP A 354 2.72 -2.80 -7.90
CA ASP A 354 3.74 -1.79 -8.19
C ASP A 354 4.33 -1.91 -9.61
N GLY A 355 3.45 -2.01 -10.61
CA GLY A 355 3.83 -2.06 -12.01
C GLY A 355 4.47 -3.38 -12.47
N LYS A 356 4.40 -4.44 -11.66
CA LYS A 356 4.88 -5.78 -12.02
C LYS A 356 3.74 -6.80 -11.95
N VAL A 357 3.60 -7.64 -12.98
CA VAL A 357 2.71 -8.81 -12.90
C VAL A 357 3.39 -9.87 -12.03
N VAL A 358 2.82 -10.11 -10.84
CA VAL A 358 3.38 -11.00 -9.82
C VAL A 358 2.78 -12.40 -9.85
N GLY A 359 1.56 -12.53 -10.39
CA GLY A 359 0.88 -13.81 -10.63
C GLY A 359 -0.06 -13.71 -11.82
N SER A 360 -0.30 -14.83 -12.48
CA SER A 360 -1.27 -14.94 -13.58
C SER A 360 -1.96 -16.29 -13.53
N ILE A 361 -3.28 -16.29 -13.70
CA ILE A 361 -4.10 -17.49 -13.80
C ILE A 361 -4.96 -17.42 -15.05
N LYS A 362 -5.18 -18.57 -15.67
CA LYS A 362 -6.25 -18.78 -16.63
C LYS A 362 -7.45 -19.29 -15.87
N ARG A 363 -8.62 -18.72 -16.13
CA ARG A 363 -9.89 -19.25 -15.65
C ARG A 363 -10.67 -19.79 -16.82
N SER A 364 -11.29 -20.94 -16.64
CA SER A 364 -12.12 -21.60 -17.65
C SER A 364 -13.54 -21.71 -17.14
N ALA A 365 -14.51 -21.37 -17.99
CA ALA A 365 -15.92 -21.58 -17.72
C ALA A 365 -16.26 -23.08 -17.70
N GLN A 366 -17.41 -23.41 -17.10
CA GLN A 366 -17.97 -24.77 -17.15
C GLN A 366 -18.54 -25.07 -18.55
N PRO A 367 -18.69 -26.35 -18.95
CA PRO A 367 -19.35 -26.70 -20.21
C PRO A 367 -20.73 -26.03 -20.32
N GLY A 368 -20.98 -25.33 -21.42
CA GLY A 368 -22.24 -24.60 -21.66
C GLY A 368 -22.32 -23.20 -21.04
N GLU A 369 -21.30 -22.75 -20.31
CA GLU A 369 -21.20 -21.41 -19.74
C GLU A 369 -20.05 -20.64 -20.45
N PHE A 370 -20.26 -19.36 -20.76
CA PHE A 370 -19.21 -18.53 -21.39
C PHE A 370 -18.46 -17.67 -20.35
N ARG A 371 -18.99 -17.54 -19.14
CA ARG A 371 -18.39 -16.77 -18.05
C ARG A 371 -17.45 -17.65 -17.23
N SER A 372 -16.19 -17.27 -17.15
CA SER A 372 -15.10 -18.00 -16.47
C SER A 372 -14.88 -17.58 -15.01
N ASN A 373 -15.83 -16.87 -14.39
CA ASN A 373 -15.67 -16.39 -13.02
C ASN A 373 -15.59 -17.55 -12.01
N LEU A 374 -14.56 -17.54 -11.15
CA LEU A 374 -14.36 -18.56 -10.09
C LEU A 374 -15.56 -18.73 -9.15
N HIS A 375 -16.27 -17.64 -8.85
CA HIS A 375 -17.47 -17.68 -8.00
C HIS A 375 -18.65 -18.44 -8.63
N GLN A 376 -18.62 -18.68 -9.94
CA GLN A 376 -19.62 -19.46 -10.68
C GLN A 376 -19.13 -20.89 -10.97
N GLY A 377 -18.13 -21.38 -10.23
CA GLY A 377 -17.62 -22.75 -10.36
C GLY A 377 -16.57 -22.94 -11.45
N GLY A 378 -16.07 -21.87 -12.06
CA GLY A 378 -14.95 -21.97 -13.02
C GLY A 378 -13.67 -22.52 -12.37
N ASN A 379 -12.83 -23.22 -13.15
CA ASN A 379 -11.54 -23.71 -12.70
C ASN A 379 -10.44 -22.65 -12.89
N ALA A 380 -9.45 -22.58 -11.99
CA ALA A 380 -8.31 -21.68 -12.12
C ALA A 380 -6.99 -22.45 -12.14
N GLU A 381 -6.22 -22.25 -13.19
CA GLU A 381 -4.90 -22.85 -13.37
C GLU A 381 -3.84 -21.77 -13.61
N LYS A 382 -2.59 -22.07 -13.23
CA LYS A 382 -1.46 -21.17 -13.50
C LYS A 382 -1.24 -21.07 -15.00
N VAL A 383 -1.09 -19.85 -15.52
CA VAL A 383 -0.83 -19.62 -16.95
C VAL A 383 0.44 -18.81 -17.17
N LYS A 384 1.20 -19.16 -18.21
CA LYS A 384 2.30 -18.34 -18.72
C LYS A 384 1.72 -17.29 -19.67
N ILE A 385 1.92 -16.02 -19.33
CA ILE A 385 1.47 -14.89 -20.13
C ILE A 385 2.55 -14.43 -21.12
N THR A 386 2.12 -13.89 -22.26
CA THR A 386 2.99 -13.32 -23.28
C THR A 386 3.57 -11.97 -22.83
N SER A 387 4.55 -11.46 -23.59
CA SER A 387 5.11 -10.12 -23.36
C SER A 387 4.06 -9.02 -23.59
N GLU A 388 3.17 -9.20 -24.56
CA GLU A 388 2.09 -8.28 -24.89
C GLU A 388 1.03 -8.24 -23.79
N GLU A 389 0.58 -9.40 -23.30
CA GLU A 389 -0.36 -9.51 -22.17
C GLU A 389 0.19 -8.82 -20.92
N ARG A 390 1.48 -9.05 -20.63
CA ARG A 390 2.16 -8.41 -19.49
C ARG A 390 2.22 -6.89 -19.66
N LYS A 391 2.60 -6.40 -20.84
CA LYS A 391 2.66 -4.95 -21.15
C LYS A 391 1.27 -4.32 -21.03
N ALA A 392 0.23 -4.97 -21.56
CA ALA A 392 -1.15 -4.51 -21.49
C ALA A 392 -1.62 -4.41 -20.03
N ALA A 393 -1.41 -5.46 -19.22
CA ALA A 393 -1.78 -5.46 -17.80
C ALA A 393 -1.09 -4.33 -17.02
N VAL A 394 0.24 -4.20 -17.16
CA VAL A 394 1.01 -3.17 -16.44
C VAL A 394 0.59 -1.77 -16.89
N LYS A 395 0.39 -1.55 -18.20
CA LYS A 395 -0.05 -0.25 -18.73
C LYS A 395 -1.44 0.12 -18.22
N ALA A 396 -2.39 -0.80 -18.23
CA ALA A 396 -3.75 -0.57 -17.73
C ALA A 396 -3.77 -0.13 -16.27
N VAL A 397 -3.02 -0.83 -15.41
CA VAL A 397 -2.89 -0.52 -13.98
C VAL A 397 -2.24 0.84 -13.77
N LYS A 398 -1.18 1.14 -14.53
CA LYS A 398 -0.49 2.44 -14.48
C LYS A 398 -1.39 3.62 -14.86
N ILE A 399 -2.14 3.53 -15.97
CA ILE A 399 -2.98 4.65 -16.42
C ILE A 399 -4.20 4.88 -15.53
N LEU A 400 -4.73 3.81 -14.91
CA LEU A 400 -5.77 3.90 -13.88
C LEU A 400 -5.22 4.31 -12.50
N LYS A 401 -3.91 4.57 -12.40
CA LYS A 401 -3.22 4.99 -11.17
C LYS A 401 -3.40 4.01 -10.01
N LEU A 402 -3.49 2.72 -10.32
CA LEU A 402 -3.57 1.65 -9.34
C LEU A 402 -2.16 1.13 -9.02
N ASN A 403 -1.92 0.80 -7.76
CA ASN A 403 -0.70 0.12 -7.30
C ASN A 403 -0.91 -1.39 -7.18
N VAL A 404 -2.11 -1.82 -6.77
CA VAL A 404 -2.51 -3.24 -6.71
C VAL A 404 -3.79 -3.44 -7.50
N ALA A 405 -3.79 -4.36 -8.46
CA ALA A 405 -4.98 -4.65 -9.24
C ALA A 405 -4.97 -6.06 -9.85
N GLY A 406 -6.15 -6.59 -10.09
CA GLY A 406 -6.37 -7.71 -11.00
C GLY A 406 -6.80 -7.19 -12.36
N VAL A 407 -6.11 -7.57 -13.43
CA VAL A 407 -6.48 -7.24 -14.82
C VAL A 407 -6.97 -8.50 -15.49
N ASP A 408 -8.22 -8.47 -15.93
CA ASP A 408 -8.84 -9.58 -16.66
C ASP A 408 -8.79 -9.28 -18.15
N MET A 409 -8.39 -10.27 -18.94
CA MET A 409 -8.25 -10.12 -20.38
C MET A 409 -8.63 -11.41 -21.11
N LEU A 410 -9.09 -11.24 -22.35
CA LEU A 410 -9.28 -12.32 -23.30
C LEU A 410 -8.10 -12.37 -24.27
N ARG A 411 -7.73 -13.59 -24.67
CA ARG A 411 -6.85 -13.79 -25.83
C ARG A 411 -7.72 -13.70 -27.08
N SER A 412 -7.27 -12.88 -28.03
CA SER A 412 -7.89 -12.73 -29.34
C SER A 412 -6.80 -12.74 -30.41
N ASP A 413 -7.18 -12.94 -31.67
CA ASP A 413 -6.21 -13.02 -32.78
C ASP A 413 -5.48 -11.68 -33.02
N THR A 414 -6.05 -10.58 -32.54
CA THR A 414 -5.51 -9.22 -32.61
C THR A 414 -4.82 -8.77 -31.31
N GLY A 415 -4.48 -9.71 -30.44
CA GLY A 415 -3.79 -9.46 -29.17
C GLY A 415 -4.72 -9.45 -27.94
N PRO A 416 -4.22 -9.07 -26.75
CA PRO A 416 -5.00 -9.13 -25.52
C PRO A 416 -6.11 -8.07 -25.49
N LYS A 417 -7.33 -8.49 -25.14
CA LYS A 417 -8.50 -7.62 -24.95
C LYS A 417 -8.85 -7.51 -23.47
N ILE A 418 -8.65 -6.35 -22.87
CA ILE A 418 -8.93 -6.10 -21.45
C ILE A 418 -10.45 -6.05 -21.24
N LEU A 419 -10.92 -6.80 -20.24
CA LEU A 419 -12.33 -6.87 -19.84
C LEU A 419 -12.64 -6.03 -18.62
N GLU A 420 -11.81 -6.17 -17.58
CA GLU A 420 -11.98 -5.44 -16.32
C GLU A 420 -10.63 -5.22 -15.64
N VAL A 421 -10.54 -4.12 -14.88
CA VAL A 421 -9.43 -3.86 -13.96
C VAL A 421 -10.02 -3.70 -12.57
N ASN A 422 -9.74 -4.64 -11.67
CA ASN A 422 -10.28 -4.69 -10.33
C ASN A 422 -9.26 -4.16 -9.32
N SER A 423 -9.61 -3.07 -8.62
CA SER A 423 -8.78 -2.43 -7.60
C SER A 423 -8.70 -3.15 -6.26
N SER A 424 -9.54 -4.16 -6.03
CA SER A 424 -9.55 -4.97 -4.80
C SER A 424 -9.68 -6.47 -5.13
N PRO A 425 -8.72 -7.05 -5.88
CA PRO A 425 -8.77 -8.44 -6.31
C PRO A 425 -8.65 -9.41 -5.12
N GLY A 426 -9.31 -10.57 -5.19
CA GLY A 426 -9.17 -11.62 -4.17
C GLY A 426 -7.85 -12.39 -4.30
N LEU A 427 -7.26 -12.81 -3.18
CA LEU A 427 -5.97 -13.52 -3.15
C LEU A 427 -6.12 -15.05 -3.27
N GLN A 428 -7.25 -15.61 -2.82
CA GLN A 428 -7.41 -17.06 -2.68
C GLN A 428 -7.19 -17.86 -3.96
N GLY A 429 -7.81 -17.44 -5.07
CA GLY A 429 -7.67 -18.15 -6.34
C GLY A 429 -6.24 -18.08 -6.90
N ILE A 430 -5.64 -16.89 -6.87
CA ILE A 430 -4.30 -16.66 -7.43
C ILE A 430 -3.22 -17.36 -6.60
N GLU A 431 -3.26 -17.30 -5.27
CA GLU A 431 -2.26 -17.94 -4.40
C GLU A 431 -2.37 -19.47 -4.46
N ARG A 432 -3.59 -20.03 -4.49
CA ARG A 432 -3.78 -21.48 -4.61
C ARG A 432 -3.23 -22.04 -5.91
N ALA A 433 -3.46 -21.36 -7.03
CA ALA A 433 -3.04 -21.81 -8.35
C ALA A 433 -1.54 -21.56 -8.61
N THR A 434 -1.01 -20.42 -8.15
CA THR A 434 0.40 -20.04 -8.43
C THR A 434 1.38 -20.48 -7.34
N LYS A 435 0.89 -20.82 -6.14
CA LYS A 435 1.68 -21.10 -4.93
C LYS A 435 2.61 -19.96 -4.49
N LYS A 436 2.33 -18.73 -4.94
CA LYS A 436 3.07 -17.54 -4.57
C LYS A 436 2.41 -16.85 -3.38
N ASP A 437 3.23 -16.26 -2.52
CA ASP A 437 2.79 -15.39 -1.43
C ASP A 437 2.56 -13.98 -1.97
N ILE A 438 1.33 -13.71 -2.44
CA ILE A 438 0.95 -12.43 -3.00
C ILE A 438 0.70 -11.42 -1.88
N ALA A 439 0.20 -11.87 -0.72
CA ALA A 439 0.04 -11.04 0.45
C ALA A 439 1.35 -10.37 0.90
N SER A 440 2.45 -11.12 1.03
CA SER A 440 3.77 -10.54 1.37
C SER A 440 4.27 -9.54 0.34
N ILE A 441 4.01 -9.78 -0.95
CA ILE A 441 4.37 -8.83 -2.02
C ILE A 441 3.58 -7.51 -1.88
N ILE A 442 2.30 -7.56 -1.49
CA ILE A 442 1.49 -6.38 -1.22
C ILE A 442 2.05 -5.60 -0.01
N ILE A 443 2.43 -6.29 1.07
CA ILE A 443 3.02 -5.63 2.24
C ILE A 443 4.37 -4.98 1.89
N GLN A 444 5.22 -5.65 1.12
CA GLN A 444 6.48 -5.07 0.62
C GLN A 444 6.26 -3.81 -0.22
N SER A 445 5.18 -3.79 -1.02
CA SER A 445 4.77 -2.59 -1.75
C SER A 445 4.43 -1.44 -0.80
N ILE A 446 3.73 -1.71 0.31
CA ILE A 446 3.45 -0.69 1.34
C ILE A 446 4.74 -0.14 1.94
N GLU A 447 5.65 -1.02 2.39
CA GLU A 447 6.96 -0.63 2.94
C GLU A 447 7.74 0.29 1.99
N ALA A 448 7.72 -0.03 0.70
CA ALA A 448 8.42 0.73 -0.34
C ALA A 448 7.77 2.10 -0.61
N ASN A 449 6.49 2.29 -0.34
CA ASN A 449 5.74 3.50 -0.70
C ASN A 449 5.44 4.43 0.47
N VAL A 450 5.27 3.92 1.69
CA VAL A 450 5.12 4.75 2.91
C VAL A 450 6.36 5.63 3.09
N ARG A 451 6.16 6.94 3.26
CA ARG A 451 7.28 7.88 3.43
C ARG A 451 7.80 7.84 4.87
N SER A 452 9.12 7.94 5.02
CA SER A 452 9.79 8.10 6.31
C SER A 452 10.27 9.52 6.54
N VAL A 453 10.57 10.26 5.48
CA VAL A 453 10.97 11.68 5.55
C VAL A 453 9.80 12.55 5.07
N ILE A 454 9.45 13.55 5.87
CA ILE A 454 8.43 14.55 5.60
C ILE A 454 9.13 15.92 5.64
N TYR A 455 8.79 16.78 4.68
CA TYR A 455 9.17 18.18 4.72
C TYR A 455 7.90 18.94 5.07
N VAL A 456 7.90 19.59 6.23
CA VAL A 456 6.74 20.30 6.78
C VAL A 456 6.87 21.79 6.56
#